data_AF-A0A6A5TLC7-F1
#
_entry.id   AF-A0A6A5TLC7-F1
#
_cell.length_a   1.000
_cell.length_b   1.000
_cell.length_c   1.000
_cell.angle_alpha   90.00
_cell.angle_beta   90.00
_cell.angle_gamma   90.00
#
_symmetry.space_group_name_H-M   'P 1'
#
loop_
_entity.id
_entity.type
_entity.pdbx_description
1 polymer ?
#
loop_
_entity_poly.entity_id
_entity_poly.type
_entity_poly.pdbx_seq_one_letter_code
_entity_poly.pdbx_strand_id
1 'polypeptide(L)' 'NQRPQTPYKWDELQETARHAEILNIVATAGRYTRPYYAMGRYVRGSEQENWVAQWFLWHCFRYRDNR' A
#
# COMPACT_ATOMS: atom_id res chain seq x y z
N ASN A 1 21.60 6.60 16.99
CA ASN A 1 20.42 5.84 16.53
C ASN A 1 19.14 6.59 16.86
N GLN A 2 18.74 7.56 16.03
CA GLN A 2 17.43 8.20 16.16
C GLN A 2 16.44 7.40 15.32
N ARG A 3 15.38 6.88 15.95
CA ARG A 3 14.24 6.30 15.23
C ARG A 3 13.54 7.45 14.51
N PRO A 4 13.13 7.31 13.23
CA PRO A 4 12.40 8.37 12.55
C PRO A 4 11.13 8.69 13.36
N GLN A 5 10.89 9.98 13.60
CA GLN A 5 9.70 10.43 14.32
C GLN A 5 8.49 10.19 13.43
N THR A 6 7.54 9.40 13.93
CA THR A 6 6.24 9.23 13.29
C THR A 6 5.51 10.57 13.21
N PRO A 7 4.75 10.84 12.13
CA PRO A 7 4.40 9.91 11.06
C PRO A 7 5.46 9.79 9.95
N TYR A 8 5.75 8.55 9.51
CA TYR A 8 6.67 8.27 8.39
C TYR A 8 6.10 8.75 7.06
N LYS A 9 6.89 9.42 6.21
CA LYS A 9 6.52 9.79 4.83
C LYS A 9 6.59 8.58 3.90
N TRP A 10 5.91 8.66 2.75
CA TRP A 10 5.90 7.58 1.76
C TRP A 10 7.30 7.13 1.32
N ASP A 11 8.19 8.10 1.08
CA ASP A 11 9.55 7.85 0.58
C ASP A 11 10.51 7.35 1.67
N GLU A 12 10.12 7.43 2.94
CA GLU A 12 10.90 6.93 4.08
C GLU A 12 10.64 5.44 4.36
N LEU A 13 9.59 4.86 3.75
CA LEU A 13 9.23 3.47 3.95
C LEU A 13 10.02 2.54 3.03
N GLN A 14 10.53 1.45 3.60
CA GLN A 14 11.15 0.39 2.80
C GLN A 14 10.16 -0.18 1.78
N GLU A 15 10.62 -0.42 0.56
CA GLU A 15 9.81 -0.95 -0.53
C GLU A 15 9.18 -2.30 -0.20
N THR A 16 9.95 -3.22 0.39
CA THR A 16 9.46 -4.54 0.82
C THR A 16 8.37 -4.44 1.88
N ALA A 17 8.51 -3.51 2.83
CA ALA A 17 7.50 -3.26 3.85
C ALA A 17 6.21 -2.68 3.23
N ARG A 18 6.32 -1.73 2.30
CA ARG A 18 5.17 -1.20 1.55
C ARG A 18 4.46 -2.30 0.77
N HIS A 19 5.22 -3.11 0.06
CA HIS A 19 4.69 -4.22 -0.74
C HIS A 19 3.93 -5.24 0.12
N ALA A 20 4.54 -5.67 1.24
CA ALA A 20 3.89 -6.59 2.17
C ALA A 20 2.57 -6.02 2.72
N GLU A 21 2.55 -4.73 3.10
CA GLU A 21 1.33 -4.11 3.62
C GLU A 21 0.27 -3.93 2.53
N ILE A 22 0.64 -3.62 1.29
CA ILE A 22 -0.29 -3.57 0.16
C ILE A 22 -1.00 -4.91 -0.01
N LEU A 23 -0.27 -6.02 0.04
CA LEU A 23 -0.86 -7.36 -0.06
C LEU A 23 -1.75 -7.68 1.16
N ASN A 24 -1.34 -7.27 2.35
CA ASN A 24 -2.14 -7.41 3.57
C ASN A 24 -3.48 -6.66 3.49
N ILE A 25 -3.47 -5.40 3.01
CA ILE A 25 -4.68 -4.59 2.78
C ILE A 25 -5.64 -5.31 1.82
N VAL A 26 -5.12 -5.87 0.73
CA VAL A 26 -5.94 -6.60 -0.25
C VAL A 26 -6.51 -7.88 0.36
N ALA A 27 -5.71 -8.62 1.13
CA ALA A 27 -6.13 -9.87 1.77
C ALA A 27 -7.20 -9.65 2.85
N THR A 28 -7.14 -8.53 3.56
CA THR A 28 -8.06 -8.18 4.66
C THR A 28 -9.23 -7.28 4.22
N ALA A 29 -9.33 -6.99 2.93
CA ALA A 29 -10.34 -6.08 2.39
C ALA A 29 -11.78 -6.56 2.63
N GLY A 30 -12.62 -5.65 3.12
CA GLY A 30 -14.05 -5.90 3.33
C GLY A 30 -14.84 -6.06 2.04
N ARG A 31 -16.10 -6.50 2.15
CA ARG A 31 -16.97 -6.81 1.00
C ARG A 31 -17.14 -5.67 -0.01
N TYR A 32 -17.05 -4.42 0.45
CA TYR A 32 -17.24 -3.24 -0.39
C TYR A 32 -15.97 -2.82 -1.13
N THR A 33 -14.79 -2.98 -0.53
CA THR A 33 -13.52 -2.56 -1.12
C THR A 33 -12.88 -3.67 -1.95
N ARG A 34 -13.12 -4.92 -1.59
CA ARG A 34 -12.57 -6.10 -2.27
C ARG A 34 -12.80 -6.13 -3.79
N PRO A 35 -13.98 -5.77 -4.34
CA PRO A 35 -14.19 -5.74 -5.80
C PRO A 35 -13.21 -4.79 -6.51
N TYR A 36 -12.92 -3.64 -5.92
CA TYR A 36 -12.00 -2.65 -6.50
C TYR A 36 -10.55 -3.16 -6.47
N TYR A 37 -10.11 -3.76 -5.37
CA TYR A 37 -8.79 -4.39 -5.33
C TYR A 37 -8.68 -5.59 -6.27
N ALA A 38 -9.75 -6.36 -6.48
CA ALA A 38 -9.73 -7.45 -7.45
C ALA A 38 -9.43 -6.97 -8.88
N MET A 39 -9.93 -5.79 -9.28
CA MET A 39 -9.60 -5.17 -10.57
C MET A 39 -8.12 -4.78 -10.69
N GLY A 40 -7.47 -4.52 -9.55
CA GLY A 40 -6.07 -4.12 -9.46
C GLY A 40 -5.06 -5.25 -9.46
N ARG A 41 -5.52 -6.51 -9.41
CA ARG A 41 -4.64 -7.67 -9.20
C ARG A 41 -3.77 -7.92 -10.43
N TYR A 42 -2.46 -7.95 -10.22
CA TYR A 42 -1.47 -8.33 -11.23
C TYR A 42 -0.56 -9.42 -10.67
N VAL A 43 -0.30 -10.46 -11.47
CA VAL A 43 0.56 -11.59 -11.06
C VAL A 43 1.52 -11.90 -12.19
N ARG A 44 2.81 -11.92 -11.90
CA ARG A 44 3.88 -12.23 -12.87
C ARG A 44 4.85 -13.23 -12.23
N GLY A 45 4.74 -14.50 -12.61
CA GLY A 45 5.55 -15.56 -12.00
C GLY A 45 5.25 -15.69 -10.51
N SER A 46 6.26 -15.50 -9.66
CA SER A 46 6.12 -15.48 -8.20
C SER A 46 5.75 -14.10 -7.63
N GLU A 47 5.77 -13.04 -8.44
CA GLU A 47 5.44 -11.69 -7.99
C GLU A 47 3.93 -11.46 -8.06
N GLN A 48 3.37 -10.94 -6.96
CA GLN A 48 1.98 -10.53 -6.86
C GLN A 48 1.92 -9.05 -6.50
N GLU A 49 1.15 -8.29 -7.25
CA GLU A 49 0.96 -6.87 -7.04
C GLU A 49 -0.52 -6.50 -7.04
N ASN A 50 -0.80 -5.31 -6.51
CA ASN A 50 -2.11 -4.70 -6.59
C ASN A 50 -2.00 -3.19 -6.77
N TRP A 51 -2.10 -2.73 -8.02
CA TRP A 51 -1.88 -1.32 -8.34
C TRP A 51 -2.96 -0.41 -7.74
N VAL A 52 -4.20 -0.90 -7.56
CA VAL A 52 -5.29 -0.13 -6.94
C VAL A 52 -5.00 0.12 -5.46
N ALA A 53 -4.59 -0.92 -4.71
CA ALA A 53 -4.23 -0.77 -3.30
C ALA A 53 -2.95 0.05 -3.13
N GLN A 54 -1.95 -0.14 -3.99
CA GLN A 54 -0.73 0.66 -4.01
C GLN A 54 -1.03 2.15 -4.24
N TRP A 55 -1.83 2.46 -5.26
CA TRP A 55 -2.24 3.82 -5.59
C TRP A 55 -3.01 4.46 -4.44
N PHE A 56 -3.97 3.73 -3.86
CA PHE A 56 -4.76 4.23 -2.74
C PHE A 56 -3.89 4.55 -1.52
N LEU A 57 -2.98 3.63 -1.15
CA LEU A 57 -2.10 3.82 -0.01
C LEU A 57 -1.15 5.00 -0.23
N TRP A 58 -0.50 5.09 -1.39
CA TRP A 58 0.34 6.23 -1.77
C TRP A 58 -0.43 7.55 -1.68
N HIS A 59 -1.66 7.57 -2.21
CA HIS A 59 -2.52 8.75 -2.20
C HIS A 59 -2.87 9.18 -0.76
N CYS A 60 -3.14 8.24 0.16
CA CYS A 60 -3.37 8.56 1.58
C CYS A 60 -2.16 9.23 2.25
N PHE A 61 -0.94 8.72 2.03
CA PHE A 61 0.28 9.34 2.57
C PHE A 61 0.48 10.74 2.00
N ARG A 62 0.38 10.88 0.67
CA ARG A 62 0.52 12.17 -0.01
C ARG A 62 -0.50 13.20 0.48
N TYR A 63 -1.75 12.82 0.73
CA TYR A 63 -2.77 13.73 1.25
C TYR A 63 -2.55 14.12 2.72
N ARG A 64 -2.01 13.20 3.55
CA ARG A 64 -1.66 13.50 4.93
C ARG A 64 -0.48 14.48 5.00
N ASP A 65 0.53 14.26 4.15
CA ASP A 65 1.80 15.00 4.20
C ASP A 65 1.75 16.36 3.51
N ASN A 66 0.79 16.57 2.59
CA ASN A 66 0.55 17.86 1.92
C ASN A 66 -0.52 18.73 2.63
N ARG A 67 -0.86 18.44 3.89
CA ARG A 67 -1.67 19.30 4.76
C ARG A 67 -0.76 20.05 5.72
#